data_AF-A0A7X9FFT2-F1
#
_entry.id   AF-A0A7X9FFT2-F1
#
_cell.length_a   1.000
_cell.length_b   1.000
_cell.length_c   1.000
_cell.angle_alpha   90.00
_cell.angle_beta   90.00
_cell.angle_gamma   90.00
#
_symmetry.space_group_name_H-M   'P 1'
#
loop_
_entity.id
_entity.type
_entity.pdbx_description
1 polymer ?
#
loop_
_entity_poly.entity_id
_entity_poly.type
_entity_poly.pdbx_seq_one_letter_code
_entity_poly.pdbx_strand_id
1 'polypeptide(L)'
;MPNADSFRCTAQSTRLRELFEKYASGDYSLQQLVIVARASGLFSRNAQSINKAGIHRVLTNPIYCGEFEWKGNRYLGKHEPLISRQLFDQVQDKLSGGRGPTQVANEFPFVGLIKCGLCGCAMTAEVKKGKYIYYHCTGYRGKCGNTYVRQETLDGLFSEVIGRLKVHPALVEDIKTALMEIQKDRVLFQQQSKDALQKRQRRLQGLLDKAYEDKLTGMISPELWLRKSQEWQAELIKIQQQLKALENATKDYYQMGVEILELANSAYGLYLRQEWSEKAKLIKALLSNSTFTRGTLYPTYKKPVDILAKGVDSKLWRG
;
A
#
# COMPACT_ATOMS: atom_id res chain seq x y z
N MET A 1 21.28 -44.47 -1.35
CA MET A 1 19.84 -44.44 -1.69
C MET A 1 19.19 -43.36 -0.83
N PRO A 2 18.49 -42.36 -1.40
CA PRO A 2 17.84 -41.34 -0.57
C PRO A 2 16.68 -41.98 0.21
N ASN A 3 16.64 -41.77 1.52
CA ASN A 3 15.62 -42.31 2.43
C ASN A 3 14.20 -41.93 1.97
N ALA A 4 13.22 -42.82 2.19
CA ALA A 4 11.81 -42.54 1.91
C ALA A 4 11.28 -41.26 2.60
N ASP A 5 11.92 -40.84 3.69
CA ASP A 5 11.64 -39.59 4.40
C ASP A 5 12.12 -38.33 3.66
N SER A 6 13.20 -38.40 2.86
CA SER A 6 13.67 -37.25 2.08
C SER A 6 12.73 -36.93 0.91
N PHE A 7 12.18 -37.95 0.25
CA PHE A 7 11.18 -37.77 -0.82
C PHE A 7 9.85 -37.21 -0.30
N ARG A 8 9.41 -37.62 0.90
CA ARG A 8 8.23 -37.05 1.55
C ARG A 8 8.43 -35.58 1.95
N CYS A 9 9.65 -35.24 2.40
CA CYS A 9 10.00 -33.87 2.79
C CYS A 9 10.01 -32.91 1.58
N THR A 10 10.53 -33.32 0.43
CA THR A 10 10.56 -32.47 -0.79
C THR A 10 9.18 -32.27 -1.41
N ALA A 11 8.35 -33.31 -1.48
CA ALA A 11 6.99 -33.17 -2.03
C ALA A 11 6.08 -32.30 -1.16
N GLN A 12 6.22 -32.38 0.17
CA GLN A 12 5.50 -31.51 1.09
C GLN A 12 5.99 -30.06 1.03
N SER A 13 7.30 -29.85 0.87
CA SER A 13 7.89 -28.52 0.78
C SER A 13 7.43 -27.78 -0.49
N THR A 14 7.35 -28.45 -1.64
CA THR A 14 6.81 -27.87 -2.88
C THR A 14 5.34 -27.44 -2.73
N ARG A 15 4.50 -28.28 -2.12
CA ARG A 15 3.07 -27.97 -1.90
C ARG A 15 2.87 -26.81 -0.94
N LEU A 16 3.73 -26.69 0.08
CA LEU A 16 3.70 -25.55 0.99
C LEU A 16 4.09 -24.26 0.28
N ARG A 17 5.14 -24.28 -0.54
CA ARG A 17 5.54 -23.12 -1.37
C ARG A 17 4.40 -22.65 -2.28
N GLU A 18 3.72 -23.58 -2.95
CA GLU A 18 2.57 -23.29 -3.81
C GLU A 18 1.45 -22.55 -3.05
N LEU A 19 1.18 -22.92 -1.80
CA LEU A 19 0.18 -22.21 -0.97
C LEU A 19 0.58 -20.75 -0.69
N PHE A 20 1.86 -20.48 -0.43
CA PHE A 20 2.34 -19.11 -0.23
C PHE A 20 2.21 -18.29 -1.52
N GLU A 21 2.60 -18.85 -2.67
CA GLU A 21 2.50 -18.17 -3.97
C GLU A 21 1.04 -17.87 -4.34
N LYS A 22 0.12 -18.84 -4.17
CA LYS A 22 -1.32 -18.62 -4.43
C LYS A 22 -1.93 -17.59 -3.50
N TYR A 23 -1.55 -17.55 -2.24
CA TYR A 23 -2.03 -16.50 -1.35
C TYR A 23 -1.44 -15.13 -1.70
N ALA A 24 -0.17 -15.10 -2.09
CA ALA A 24 0.51 -13.90 -2.53
C ALA A 24 -0.02 -13.34 -3.86
N SER A 25 -0.70 -14.13 -4.70
CA SER A 25 -1.43 -13.60 -5.88
C SER A 25 -2.61 -12.72 -5.46
N GLY A 26 -3.30 -13.09 -4.38
CA GLY A 26 -4.47 -12.37 -3.85
C GLY A 26 -5.82 -12.86 -4.37
N ASP A 27 -5.82 -13.86 -5.25
CA ASP A 27 -7.05 -14.45 -5.81
C ASP A 27 -7.66 -15.53 -4.90
N TYR A 28 -6.91 -15.96 -3.88
CA TYR A 28 -7.26 -17.06 -3.00
C TYR A 28 -7.47 -16.58 -1.56
N SER A 29 -8.65 -16.89 -1.03
CA SER A 29 -8.97 -16.79 0.39
C SER A 29 -8.40 -17.97 1.20
N LEU A 30 -8.30 -17.82 2.52
CA LEU A 30 -7.85 -18.91 3.42
C LEU A 30 -8.70 -20.18 3.29
N GLN A 31 -10.00 -20.07 2.95
CA GLN A 31 -10.84 -21.24 2.73
C GLN A 31 -10.53 -21.96 1.40
N GLN A 32 -10.23 -21.21 0.33
CA GLN A 32 -9.82 -21.81 -0.94
C GLN A 32 -8.47 -22.51 -0.80
N LEU A 33 -7.54 -21.96 -0.01
CA LEU A 33 -6.29 -22.65 0.30
C LEU A 33 -6.50 -23.99 1.03
N VAL A 34 -7.56 -24.14 1.84
CA VAL A 34 -7.90 -25.45 2.43
C VAL A 34 -8.30 -26.45 1.34
N ILE A 35 -9.05 -26.01 0.32
CA ILE A 35 -9.44 -26.85 -0.81
C ILE A 35 -8.20 -27.24 -1.64
N VAL A 36 -7.34 -26.27 -1.93
CA VAL A 36 -6.08 -26.49 -2.65
C VAL A 36 -5.18 -27.45 -1.88
N ALA A 37 -5.03 -27.26 -0.55
CA ALA A 37 -4.26 -28.16 0.30
C ALA A 37 -4.81 -29.59 0.29
N ARG A 38 -6.14 -29.76 0.32
CA ARG A 38 -6.77 -31.07 0.21
C ARG A 38 -6.53 -31.72 -1.15
N ALA A 39 -6.73 -30.96 -2.24
CA ALA A 39 -6.54 -31.45 -3.60
C ALA A 39 -5.07 -31.81 -3.89
N SER A 40 -4.11 -31.07 -3.32
CA SER A 40 -2.69 -31.37 -3.43
C SER A 40 -2.22 -32.47 -2.48
N GLY A 41 -3.10 -33.02 -1.64
CA GLY A 41 -2.78 -34.07 -0.68
C GLY A 41 -1.88 -33.59 0.47
N LEU A 42 -1.96 -32.31 0.82
CA LEU A 42 -1.30 -31.74 2.00
C LEU A 42 -2.16 -31.96 3.25
N PHE A 43 -1.74 -32.91 4.09
CA PHE A 43 -2.42 -33.26 5.34
C PHE A 43 -1.58 -32.88 6.56
N SER A 44 -2.25 -32.71 7.70
CA SER A 44 -1.61 -32.57 9.01
C SER A 44 -0.81 -33.83 9.37
N ARG A 45 0.06 -33.72 10.39
CA ARG A 45 0.83 -34.85 10.93
C ARG A 45 -0.04 -36.05 11.33
N ASN A 46 -1.30 -35.80 11.72
CA ASN A 46 -2.26 -36.84 12.08
C ASN A 46 -3.14 -37.29 10.89
N ALA A 47 -2.68 -37.09 9.64
CA ALA A 47 -3.39 -37.39 8.39
C ALA A 47 -4.76 -36.71 8.20
N GLN A 48 -5.12 -35.73 9.05
CA GLN A 48 -6.34 -34.93 8.90
C GLN A 48 -6.12 -33.77 7.94
N SER A 49 -7.18 -33.36 7.24
CA SER A 49 -7.13 -32.18 6.37
C SER A 49 -6.82 -30.91 7.17
N ILE A 50 -5.94 -30.06 6.67
CA ILE A 50 -5.59 -28.81 7.33
C ILE A 50 -6.80 -27.87 7.30
N ASN A 51 -7.26 -27.42 8.46
CA ASN A 51 -8.37 -26.48 8.56
C ASN A 51 -7.89 -25.03 8.35
N LYS A 52 -8.83 -24.08 8.29
CA LYS A 52 -8.53 -22.65 8.07
C LYS A 52 -7.51 -22.08 9.08
N ALA A 53 -7.61 -22.48 10.35
CA ALA A 53 -6.68 -22.05 11.40
C ALA A 53 -5.27 -22.65 11.20
N GLY A 54 -5.19 -23.88 10.71
CA GLY A 54 -3.94 -24.54 10.34
C GLY A 54 -3.25 -23.84 9.16
N ILE A 55 -3.99 -23.50 8.10
CA ILE A 55 -3.45 -22.72 6.98
C ILE A 55 -2.95 -21.36 7.45
N HIS A 56 -3.72 -20.65 8.28
CA HIS A 56 -3.27 -19.38 8.86
C HIS A 56 -1.97 -19.56 9.65
N ARG A 57 -1.86 -20.58 10.49
CA ARG A 57 -0.64 -20.85 11.27
C ARG A 57 0.57 -21.12 10.36
N VAL A 58 0.38 -21.86 9.26
CA VAL A 58 1.42 -22.09 8.27
C VAL A 58 1.87 -20.77 7.65
N LEU A 59 0.93 -19.96 7.16
CA LEU A 59 1.25 -18.70 6.48
C LEU A 59 1.88 -17.65 7.41
N THR A 60 1.62 -17.69 8.72
CA THR A 60 2.20 -16.75 9.69
C THR A 60 3.56 -17.20 10.25
N ASN A 61 3.97 -18.46 10.05
CA ASN A 61 5.17 -18.97 10.70
C ASN A 61 6.46 -18.50 9.99
N PRO A 62 7.34 -17.72 10.66
CA PRO A 62 8.57 -17.20 10.05
C PRO A 62 9.59 -18.30 9.69
N ILE A 63 9.42 -19.53 10.21
CA ILE A 63 10.34 -20.65 9.93
C ILE A 63 10.49 -20.91 8.43
N TYR A 64 9.43 -20.67 7.64
CA TYR A 64 9.46 -20.91 6.21
C TYR A 64 10.34 -19.93 5.44
N CYS A 65 10.64 -18.75 6.00
CA CYS A 65 11.59 -17.78 5.42
C CYS A 65 12.97 -17.81 6.09
N GLY A 66 13.26 -18.80 6.93
CA GLY A 66 14.56 -18.97 7.58
C GLY A 66 14.67 -18.32 8.95
N GLU A 67 13.61 -17.76 9.51
CA GLU A 67 13.62 -17.09 10.82
C GLU A 67 12.84 -17.89 11.88
N PHE A 68 13.22 -17.77 13.15
CA PHE A 68 12.44 -18.33 14.25
C PHE A 68 12.36 -17.36 15.42
N GLU A 69 11.33 -17.51 16.24
CA GLU A 69 11.09 -16.67 17.41
C GLU A 69 11.45 -17.41 18.70
N TRP A 70 12.26 -16.79 19.55
CA TRP A 70 12.62 -17.31 20.86
C TRP A 70 12.59 -16.19 21.90
N LYS A 71 11.80 -16.37 22.96
CA LYS A 71 11.59 -15.37 24.04
C LYS A 71 11.23 -13.96 23.49
N GLY A 72 10.42 -13.90 22.44
CA GLY A 72 9.97 -12.64 21.83
C GLY A 72 10.98 -11.96 20.89
N ASN A 73 12.18 -12.54 20.72
CA ASN A 73 13.19 -12.07 19.78
C ASN A 73 13.24 -12.97 18.54
N ARG A 74 13.46 -12.35 17.37
CA ARG A 74 13.61 -13.06 16.09
C ARG A 74 15.08 -13.37 15.83
N TYR A 75 15.35 -14.60 15.43
CA TYR A 75 16.68 -15.11 15.11
C TYR A 75 16.69 -15.74 13.72
N LEU A 76 17.82 -15.63 13.02
CA LEU A 76 18.04 -16.31 11.75
C LEU A 76 18.44 -17.77 12.02
N GLY A 77 17.67 -18.70 11.46
CA GLY A 77 17.95 -20.13 11.47
C GLY A 77 19.07 -20.51 10.51
N LYS A 78 19.66 -21.69 10.74
CA LYS A 78 20.70 -22.27 9.86
C LYS A 78 20.11 -23.16 8.75
N HIS A 79 18.79 -23.36 8.73
CA HIS A 79 18.12 -24.19 7.73
C HIS A 79 17.89 -23.42 6.43
N GLU A 80 17.83 -24.15 5.33
CA GLU A 80 17.50 -23.56 4.03
C GLU A 80 16.03 -23.05 4.04
N PRO A 81 15.78 -21.78 3.71
CA PRO A 81 14.44 -21.22 3.70
C PRO A 81 13.61 -21.84 2.58
N LEU A 82 12.34 -22.13 2.87
CA LEU A 82 11.41 -22.67 1.88
C LEU A 82 10.93 -21.62 0.88
N ILE A 83 10.77 -20.38 1.35
CA ILE A 83 10.30 -19.22 0.59
C ILE A 83 11.22 -18.03 0.84
N SER A 84 11.23 -17.08 -0.10
CA SER A 84 11.98 -15.83 0.07
C SER A 84 11.36 -14.95 1.17
N ARG A 85 12.19 -14.12 1.79
CA ARG A 85 11.74 -13.12 2.77
C ARG A 85 10.68 -12.19 2.17
N GLN A 86 10.90 -11.75 0.94
CA GLN A 86 9.97 -10.89 0.20
C GLN A 86 8.59 -11.53 0.02
N LEU A 87 8.52 -12.82 -0.34
CA LEU A 87 7.24 -13.52 -0.48
C LEU A 87 6.53 -13.66 0.87
N PHE A 88 7.28 -13.93 1.94
CA PHE A 88 6.71 -14.00 3.29
C PHE A 88 6.15 -12.65 3.75
N ASP A 89 6.89 -11.56 3.57
CA ASP A 89 6.46 -10.21 3.93
C ASP A 89 5.20 -9.81 3.14
N GLN A 90 5.14 -10.09 1.83
CA GLN A 90 3.93 -9.89 1.02
C GLN A 90 2.70 -10.64 1.56
N VAL A 91 2.90 -11.87 2.04
CA VAL A 91 1.83 -12.67 2.66
C VAL A 91 1.42 -12.07 4.01
N GLN A 92 2.36 -11.61 4.84
CA GLN A 92 2.06 -10.95 6.12
C GLN A 92 1.31 -9.63 5.91
N ASP A 93 1.69 -8.84 4.91
CA ASP A 93 1.01 -7.60 4.55
C ASP A 93 -0.45 -7.88 4.13
N LYS A 94 -0.69 -8.96 3.39
CA LYS A 94 -2.05 -9.38 3.02
C LYS A 94 -2.85 -9.95 4.20
N LEU A 95 -2.21 -10.63 5.14
CA LEU A 95 -2.86 -11.13 6.35
C LEU A 95 -3.23 -10.00 7.32
N SER A 96 -2.33 -9.03 7.50
CA SER A 96 -2.51 -7.86 8.38
C SER A 96 -3.44 -6.80 7.77
N GLY A 97 -3.43 -6.65 6.44
CA GLY A 97 -4.21 -5.67 5.68
C GLY A 97 -5.72 -5.95 5.55
N GLY A 98 -6.23 -7.04 6.14
CA GLY A 98 -7.66 -7.34 6.20
C GLY A 98 -8.22 -8.02 4.94
N ARG A 99 -8.80 -9.20 5.15
CA ARG A 99 -9.67 -10.01 4.26
C ARG A 99 -9.41 -9.81 2.76
N GLY A 100 -8.61 -10.70 2.18
CA GLY A 100 -8.64 -10.95 0.73
C GLY A 100 -10.07 -11.18 0.22
N PRO A 101 -10.32 -10.98 -1.08
CA PRO A 101 -11.67 -11.03 -1.64
C PRO A 101 -12.35 -12.36 -1.28
N THR A 102 -13.41 -12.30 -0.49
CA THR A 102 -14.35 -13.42 -0.31
C THR A 102 -14.99 -13.74 -1.64
N GLN A 103 -15.30 -15.01 -1.95
CA GLN A 103 -16.00 -15.41 -3.19
C GLN A 103 -17.24 -14.55 -3.52
N VAL A 104 -17.93 -14.05 -2.49
CA VAL A 104 -19.04 -13.10 -2.59
C VAL A 104 -18.69 -11.81 -3.36
N ALA A 105 -17.43 -11.35 -3.31
CA ALA A 105 -16.94 -10.16 -4.02
C ALA A 105 -16.80 -10.37 -5.54
N ASN A 106 -16.63 -11.62 -6.00
CA ASN A 106 -16.62 -11.93 -7.43
C ASN A 106 -18.05 -11.99 -7.99
N GLU A 107 -19.04 -12.31 -7.16
CA GLU A 107 -20.46 -12.31 -7.54
C GLU A 107 -21.10 -10.91 -7.39
N PHE A 108 -20.61 -10.11 -6.44
CA PHE A 108 -21.12 -8.77 -6.15
C PHE A 108 -19.99 -7.73 -6.08
N PRO A 109 -19.65 -7.07 -7.19
CA PRO A 109 -18.44 -6.24 -7.33
C PRO A 109 -18.36 -5.08 -6.33
N PHE A 110 -19.49 -4.52 -5.90
CA PHE A 110 -19.51 -3.32 -5.06
C PHE A 110 -19.62 -3.62 -3.55
N VAL A 111 -19.66 -4.90 -3.15
CA VAL A 111 -19.70 -5.27 -1.72
C VAL A 111 -18.39 -4.86 -1.04
N GLY A 112 -18.51 -4.24 0.14
CA GLY A 112 -17.37 -3.72 0.88
C GLY A 112 -16.90 -2.32 0.45
N LEU A 113 -17.43 -1.77 -0.65
CA LEU A 113 -17.18 -0.39 -1.07
C LEU A 113 -18.20 0.61 -0.50
N ILE A 114 -19.36 0.12 -0.05
CA ILE A 114 -20.51 0.95 0.31
C ILE A 114 -20.99 0.67 1.74
N LYS A 115 -21.27 1.76 2.46
CA LYS A 115 -21.96 1.76 3.75
C LYS A 115 -23.34 2.40 3.62
N CYS A 116 -24.26 1.99 4.47
CA CYS A 116 -25.55 2.62 4.62
C CYS A 116 -25.37 4.00 5.28
N GLY A 117 -25.78 5.07 4.62
CA GLY A 117 -25.67 6.42 5.18
C GLY A 117 -26.65 6.71 6.33
N LEU A 118 -27.67 5.87 6.55
CA LEU A 118 -28.63 6.04 7.67
C LEU A 118 -28.15 5.41 8.98
N CYS A 119 -27.54 4.23 8.94
CA CYS A 119 -27.16 3.49 10.17
C CYS A 119 -25.67 3.12 10.24
N GLY A 120 -24.88 3.43 9.21
CA GLY A 120 -23.45 3.15 9.12
C GLY A 120 -23.09 1.67 8.89
N CYS A 121 -24.08 0.77 8.82
CA CYS A 121 -23.84 -0.65 8.54
C CYS A 121 -23.31 -0.86 7.12
N ALA A 122 -22.59 -1.95 6.87
CA ALA A 122 -22.18 -2.31 5.52
C ALA A 122 -23.40 -2.60 4.63
N MET A 123 -23.30 -2.28 3.34
CA MET A 123 -24.23 -2.80 2.35
C MET A 123 -23.76 -4.16 1.82
N THR A 124 -24.72 -5.04 1.58
CA THR A 124 -24.54 -6.35 0.96
C THR A 124 -25.43 -6.43 -0.28
N ALA A 125 -25.27 -7.49 -1.07
CA ALA A 125 -26.12 -7.75 -2.22
C ALA A 125 -26.80 -9.12 -2.13
N GLU A 126 -27.92 -9.24 -2.85
CA GLU A 126 -28.68 -10.48 -3.03
C GLU A 126 -29.22 -10.57 -4.46
N VAL A 127 -29.38 -11.80 -4.96
CA VAL A 127 -30.00 -12.07 -6.27
C VAL A 127 -31.50 -12.27 -6.09
N LYS A 128 -32.31 -11.51 -6.83
CA LYS A 128 -33.77 -11.66 -6.92
C LYS A 128 -34.17 -12.19 -8.29
N LYS A 129 -35.15 -13.11 -8.28
CA LYS A 129 -35.72 -13.73 -9.49
C LYS A 129 -34.64 -14.36 -10.41
N GLY A 130 -33.57 -14.89 -9.82
CA GLY A 130 -32.47 -15.57 -10.52
C GLY A 130 -31.64 -14.70 -11.48
N LYS A 131 -31.89 -13.39 -11.56
CA LYS A 131 -31.25 -12.51 -12.55
C LYS A 131 -30.87 -11.13 -12.02
N TYR A 132 -31.65 -10.55 -11.11
CA TYR A 132 -31.47 -9.15 -10.71
C TYR A 132 -30.71 -9.04 -9.41
N ILE A 133 -29.57 -8.34 -9.43
CA ILE A 133 -28.77 -8.09 -8.23
C ILE A 133 -29.24 -6.80 -7.57
N TYR A 134 -29.59 -6.88 -6.29
CA TYR A 134 -29.94 -5.73 -5.46
C TYR A 134 -28.98 -5.58 -4.30
N TYR A 135 -28.54 -4.35 -4.06
CA TYR A 135 -27.77 -3.96 -2.89
C TYR A 135 -28.71 -3.40 -1.82
N HIS A 136 -28.49 -3.80 -0.58
CA HIS A 136 -29.24 -3.31 0.58
C HIS A 136 -28.36 -3.21 1.83
N CYS A 137 -28.84 -2.47 2.83
CA CYS A 137 -28.23 -2.45 4.15
C CYS A 137 -28.29 -3.84 4.80
N THR A 138 -27.21 -4.29 5.44
CA THR A 138 -27.19 -5.56 6.20
C THR A 138 -28.17 -5.60 7.37
N GLY A 139 -28.61 -4.44 7.88
CA GLY A 139 -29.58 -4.37 8.98
C GLY A 139 -29.03 -4.85 10.32
N TYR A 140 -27.71 -4.96 10.49
CA TYR A 140 -27.07 -5.44 11.73
C TYR A 140 -27.47 -4.62 12.97
N ARG A 141 -27.72 -3.32 12.80
CA ARG A 141 -28.21 -2.42 13.86
C ARG A 141 -29.73 -2.23 13.86
N GLY A 142 -30.48 -3.15 13.23
CA GLY A 142 -31.92 -3.06 13.05
C GLY A 142 -32.35 -2.45 11.69
N LYS A 143 -33.68 -2.43 11.46
CA LYS A 143 -34.28 -1.90 10.22
C LYS A 143 -34.10 -0.39 10.15
N CYS A 144 -33.12 0.06 9.37
CA CYS A 144 -32.83 1.49 9.18
C CYS A 144 -33.71 2.20 8.14
N GLY A 145 -34.57 1.47 7.41
CA GLY A 145 -35.44 2.05 6.38
C GLY A 145 -34.71 2.60 5.14
N ASN A 146 -33.46 2.17 4.89
CA ASN A 146 -32.78 2.50 3.64
C ASN A 146 -33.34 1.69 2.48
N THR A 147 -33.27 2.24 1.27
CA THR A 147 -33.84 1.61 0.07
C THR A 147 -32.90 0.55 -0.51
N TYR A 148 -33.50 -0.39 -1.24
CA TYR A 148 -32.77 -1.34 -2.08
C TYR A 148 -32.40 -0.63 -3.38
N VAL A 149 -31.23 -0.93 -3.93
CA VAL A 149 -30.77 -0.37 -5.21
C VAL A 149 -30.30 -1.47 -6.14
N ARG A 150 -30.70 -1.41 -7.41
CA ARG A 150 -30.22 -2.35 -8.43
C ARG A 150 -28.75 -2.12 -8.75
N GLN A 151 -28.03 -3.18 -9.11
CA GLN A 151 -26.62 -3.07 -9.48
C GLN A 151 -26.37 -2.06 -10.61
N GLU A 152 -27.22 -2.04 -11.63
CA GLU A 152 -27.07 -1.14 -12.79
C GLU A 152 -27.33 0.32 -12.40
N THR A 153 -28.29 0.56 -11.51
CA THR A 153 -28.54 1.90 -10.96
C THR A 153 -27.36 2.37 -10.12
N LEU A 154 -26.81 1.50 -9.29
CA LEU A 154 -25.65 1.78 -8.47
C LEU A 154 -24.39 2.04 -9.32
N ASP A 155 -24.22 1.30 -10.41
CA ASP A 155 -23.17 1.53 -11.41
C ASP A 155 -23.28 2.92 -12.04
N GLY A 156 -24.49 3.34 -12.40
CA GLY A 156 -24.77 4.69 -12.88
C GLY A 156 -24.35 5.77 -11.88
N LEU A 157 -24.68 5.58 -10.59
CA LEU A 157 -24.27 6.52 -9.53
C LEU A 157 -22.74 6.61 -9.39
N PHE A 158 -22.03 5.47 -9.48
CA PHE A 158 -20.56 5.49 -9.48
C PHE A 158 -19.99 6.14 -10.74
N SER A 159 -20.59 5.89 -11.90
CA SER A 159 -20.22 6.52 -13.16
C SER A 159 -20.31 8.04 -13.07
N GLU A 160 -21.38 8.58 -12.48
CA GLU A 160 -21.52 10.01 -12.22
C GLU A 160 -20.44 10.56 -11.28
N VAL A 161 -20.15 9.83 -10.20
CA VAL A 161 -19.10 10.20 -9.25
C VAL A 161 -17.74 10.29 -9.94
N ILE A 162 -17.38 9.29 -10.75
CA ILE A 162 -16.10 9.25 -11.46
C ILE A 162 -16.09 10.30 -12.58
N GLY A 163 -17.21 10.51 -13.28
CA GLY A 163 -17.34 11.52 -14.33
C GLY A 163 -17.09 12.94 -13.82
N ARG A 164 -17.46 13.24 -12.56
CA ARG A 164 -17.16 14.52 -11.91
C ARG A 164 -15.68 14.76 -11.62
N LEU A 165 -14.83 13.73 -11.66
CA LEU A 165 -13.38 13.90 -11.50
C LEU A 165 -12.69 14.41 -12.77
N LYS A 166 -13.37 14.38 -13.91
CA LYS A 166 -12.79 14.82 -15.18
C LYS A 166 -12.50 16.32 -15.12
N VAL A 167 -11.23 16.66 -15.35
CA VAL A 167 -10.75 18.04 -15.42
C VAL A 167 -10.80 18.51 -16.87
N HIS A 168 -11.13 19.78 -17.09
CA HIS A 168 -11.14 20.36 -18.43
C HIS A 168 -9.71 20.35 -19.02
N PRO A 169 -9.51 19.97 -20.31
CA PRO A 169 -8.17 19.86 -20.90
C PRO A 169 -7.30 21.11 -20.75
N ALA A 170 -7.90 22.31 -20.83
CA ALA A 170 -7.17 23.57 -20.61
C ALA A 170 -6.51 23.63 -19.22
N LEU A 171 -7.25 23.24 -18.17
CA LEU A 171 -6.74 23.24 -16.79
C LEU A 171 -5.73 22.13 -16.53
N VAL A 172 -5.79 21.02 -17.29
CA VAL A 172 -4.82 19.92 -17.15
C VAL A 172 -3.41 20.41 -17.46
N GLU A 173 -3.24 21.20 -18.53
CA GLU A 173 -1.94 21.75 -18.90
C GLU A 173 -1.49 22.85 -17.93
N ASP A 174 -2.42 23.67 -17.41
CA ASP A 174 -2.12 24.65 -16.37
C ASP A 174 -1.61 23.97 -15.08
N ILE A 175 -2.29 22.89 -14.64
CA ILE A 175 -1.89 22.12 -13.45
C ILE A 175 -0.54 21.45 -13.65
N LYS A 176 -0.29 20.84 -14.82
CA LYS A 176 1.02 20.26 -15.14
C LYS A 176 2.12 21.30 -15.11
N THR A 177 1.89 22.48 -15.68
CA THR A 177 2.84 23.58 -15.69
C THR A 177 3.15 24.05 -14.27
N ALA A 178 2.12 24.29 -13.46
CA ALA A 178 2.29 24.67 -12.05
C ALA A 178 3.04 23.61 -11.24
N LEU A 179 2.73 22.31 -11.44
CA LEU A 179 3.47 21.22 -10.79
C LEU A 179 4.95 21.21 -11.22
N MET A 180 5.24 21.47 -12.49
CA MET A 180 6.60 21.51 -13.03
C MET A 180 7.40 22.67 -12.43
N GLU A 181 6.79 23.85 -12.30
CA GLU A 181 7.42 25.02 -11.69
C GLU A 181 7.74 24.78 -10.22
N ILE A 182 6.79 24.26 -9.44
CA ILE A 182 7.02 23.89 -8.03
C ILE A 182 8.16 22.86 -7.91
N GLN A 183 8.23 21.90 -8.83
CA GLN A 183 9.29 20.90 -8.84
C GLN A 183 10.65 21.53 -9.16
N LYS A 184 10.72 22.43 -10.15
CA LYS A 184 11.96 23.17 -10.48
C LYS A 184 12.46 23.96 -9.28
N ASP A 185 11.60 24.76 -8.65
CA ASP A 185 11.95 25.57 -7.48
C ASP A 185 12.45 24.70 -6.33
N ARG A 186 11.80 23.55 -6.12
CA ARG A 186 12.20 22.61 -5.08
C ARG A 186 13.53 21.94 -5.36
N VAL A 187 13.78 21.50 -6.59
CA VAL A 187 15.06 20.93 -7.01
C VAL A 187 16.18 21.96 -6.83
N LEU A 188 15.94 23.22 -7.24
CA LEU A 188 16.89 24.32 -7.05
C LEU A 188 17.18 24.54 -5.55
N PHE A 189 16.15 24.64 -4.71
CA PHE A 189 16.32 24.82 -3.27
C PHE A 189 17.06 23.66 -2.60
N GLN A 190 16.74 22.42 -2.97
CA GLN A 190 17.42 21.22 -2.48
C GLN A 190 18.89 21.22 -2.89
N GLN A 191 19.18 21.56 -4.15
CA GLN A 191 20.55 21.64 -4.66
C GLN A 191 21.36 22.72 -3.94
N GLN A 192 20.80 23.93 -3.79
CA GLN A 192 21.45 25.02 -3.06
C GLN A 192 21.72 24.65 -1.60
N SER A 193 20.76 24.02 -0.93
CA SER A 193 20.92 23.54 0.46
C SER A 193 22.01 22.48 0.57
N LYS A 194 22.04 21.52 -0.37
CA LYS A 194 23.07 20.48 -0.45
C LYS A 194 24.45 21.09 -0.65
N ASP A 195 24.59 22.01 -1.59
CA ASP A 195 25.85 22.67 -1.91
C ASP A 195 26.40 23.49 -0.71
N ALA A 196 25.51 24.19 0.01
CA ALA A 196 25.88 24.93 1.22
C ALA A 196 26.41 24.01 2.33
N LEU A 197 25.71 22.90 2.57
CA LEU A 197 26.10 21.89 3.57
C LEU A 197 27.43 21.22 3.19
N GLN A 198 27.62 20.84 1.91
CA GLN A 198 28.86 20.24 1.43
C GLN A 198 30.04 21.21 1.48
N LYS A 199 29.83 22.50 1.18
CA LYS A 199 30.87 23.54 1.38
C LYS A 199 31.26 23.66 2.84
N ARG A 200 30.28 23.67 3.76
CA ARG A 200 30.54 23.71 5.21
C ARG A 200 31.28 22.46 5.69
N GLN A 201 30.88 21.28 5.25
CA GLN A 201 31.53 20.01 5.56
C GLN A 201 33.00 20.02 5.16
N ARG A 202 33.31 20.40 3.90
CA ARG A 202 34.69 20.49 3.40
C ARG A 202 35.53 21.46 4.22
N ARG A 203 34.97 22.61 4.60
CA ARG A 203 35.65 23.60 5.45
C ARG A 203 35.99 23.02 6.82
N LEU A 204 35.05 22.36 7.49
CA LEU A 204 35.27 21.77 8.81
C LEU A 204 36.27 20.63 8.76
N GLN A 205 36.21 19.78 7.73
CA GLN A 205 37.18 18.71 7.53
C GLN A 205 38.60 19.27 7.38
N GLY A 206 38.78 20.29 6.51
CA GLY A 206 40.08 20.93 6.34
C GLY A 206 40.60 21.65 7.59
N LEU A 207 39.72 22.16 8.47
CA LEU A 207 40.13 22.69 9.77
C LEU A 207 40.58 21.59 10.72
N LEU A 208 39.90 20.44 10.71
CA LEU A 208 40.24 19.30 11.54
C LEU A 208 41.60 18.71 11.14
N ASP A 209 41.85 18.58 9.84
CA ASP A 209 43.10 18.07 9.28
C ASP A 209 44.28 19.00 9.62
N LYS A 210 44.12 20.33 9.43
CA LYS A 210 45.17 21.32 9.79
C LYS A 210 45.44 21.35 11.30
N ALA A 211 44.40 21.40 12.11
CA ALA A 211 44.57 21.42 13.56
C ALA A 211 45.23 20.12 14.08
N TYR A 212 45.05 19.00 13.38
CA TYR A 212 45.75 17.76 13.71
C TYR A 212 47.26 17.88 13.44
N GLU A 213 47.66 18.46 12.30
CA GLU A 213 49.07 18.76 12.01
C GLU A 213 49.68 19.72 13.04
N ASP A 214 48.99 20.81 13.39
CA ASP A 214 49.41 21.79 14.40
C ASP A 214 49.57 21.16 15.80
N LYS A 215 48.74 20.15 16.12
CA LYS A 215 48.86 19.38 17.37
C LYS A 215 50.15 18.57 17.38
N LEU A 216 50.49 17.91 16.27
CA LEU A 216 51.68 17.09 16.17
C LEU A 216 52.97 17.91 16.26
N THR A 217 52.95 19.16 15.81
CA THR A 217 54.07 20.11 15.91
C THR A 217 54.13 20.85 17.26
N GLY A 218 53.13 20.65 18.13
CA GLY A 218 53.05 21.30 19.44
C GLY A 218 52.58 22.76 19.41
N MET A 219 52.06 23.24 18.27
CA MET A 219 51.53 24.60 18.14
C MET A 219 50.20 24.81 18.87
N ILE A 220 49.47 23.74 19.19
CA ILE A 220 48.23 23.79 19.97
C ILE A 220 48.26 22.89 21.20
N SER A 221 47.62 23.34 22.28
CA SER A 221 47.54 22.54 23.51
C SER A 221 46.59 21.34 23.36
N PRO A 222 46.79 20.24 24.12
CA PRO A 222 45.89 19.10 24.13
C PRO A 222 44.44 19.47 24.46
N GLU A 223 44.23 20.40 25.39
CA GLU A 223 42.90 20.85 25.83
C GLU A 223 42.18 21.63 24.71
N LEU A 224 42.91 22.51 24.00
CA LEU A 224 42.38 23.25 22.88
C LEU A 224 41.99 22.33 21.73
N TRP A 225 42.84 21.36 21.41
CA TRP A 225 42.57 20.33 20.41
C TRP A 225 41.31 19.53 20.76
N LEU A 226 41.21 19.04 21.99
CA LEU A 226 40.07 18.21 22.42
C LEU A 226 38.75 18.97 22.28
N ARG A 227 38.70 20.22 22.76
CA ARG A 227 37.50 21.05 22.67
C ARG A 227 37.10 21.32 21.21
N LYS A 228 38.05 21.74 20.37
CA LYS A 228 37.75 22.10 18.96
C LYS A 228 37.43 20.91 18.09
N SER A 229 38.14 19.80 18.24
CA SER A 229 37.85 18.55 17.52
C SER A 229 36.46 18.02 17.86
N GLN A 230 36.05 18.06 19.14
CA GLN A 230 34.69 17.68 19.55
C GLN A 230 33.62 18.61 18.95
N GLU A 231 33.83 19.93 19.00
CA GLU A 231 32.91 20.92 18.40
C GLU A 231 32.69 20.64 16.89
N TRP A 232 33.77 20.47 16.13
CA TRP A 232 33.71 20.25 14.68
C TRP A 232 33.17 18.87 14.32
N GLN A 233 33.54 17.81 15.06
CA GLN A 233 33.00 16.46 14.84
C GLN A 233 31.49 16.43 15.09
N ALA A 234 31.02 17.08 16.15
CA ALA A 234 29.59 17.19 16.42
C ALA A 234 28.84 17.94 15.30
N GLU A 235 29.44 19.00 14.74
CA GLU A 235 28.87 19.72 13.60
C GLU A 235 28.86 18.88 12.31
N LEU A 236 29.93 18.11 12.04
CA LEU A 236 30.00 17.18 10.91
C LEU A 236 28.90 16.10 10.98
N ILE A 237 28.64 15.55 12.17
CA ILE A 237 27.56 14.58 12.37
C ILE A 237 26.20 15.21 12.04
N LYS A 238 25.95 16.45 12.49
CA LYS A 238 24.70 17.18 12.16
C LYS A 238 24.56 17.41 10.66
N ILE A 239 25.62 17.83 9.98
CA ILE A 239 25.63 18.06 8.54
C ILE A 239 25.35 16.77 7.77
N GLN A 240 25.97 15.65 8.18
CA GLN A 240 25.71 14.34 7.58
C GLN A 240 24.24 13.90 7.73
N GLN A 241 23.65 14.13 8.91
CA GLN A 241 22.22 13.85 9.13
C GLN A 241 21.33 14.71 8.23
N GLN A 242 21.64 16.00 8.05
CA GLN A 242 20.90 16.90 7.17
C GLN A 242 21.01 16.50 5.70
N LEU A 243 22.21 16.14 5.23
CA LEU A 243 22.42 15.65 3.87
C LEU A 243 21.62 14.36 3.60
N LYS A 244 21.66 13.41 4.53
CA LYS A 244 20.88 12.16 4.44
C LYS A 244 19.37 12.42 4.43
N ALA A 245 18.90 13.39 5.21
CA ALA A 245 17.50 13.78 5.22
C ALA A 245 17.05 14.40 3.88
N LEU A 246 17.90 15.23 3.26
CA LEU A 246 17.64 15.80 1.93
C LEU A 246 17.58 14.74 0.84
N GLU A 247 18.47 13.73 0.88
CA GLU A 247 18.46 12.62 -0.07
C GLU A 247 17.20 11.76 0.06
N ASN A 248 16.79 11.43 1.28
CA ASN A 248 15.58 10.63 1.53
C ASN A 248 14.26 11.38 1.24
N ALA A 249 14.30 12.72 1.14
CA ALA A 249 13.12 13.55 0.86
C ALA A 249 12.74 13.62 -0.64
N THR A 250 13.48 12.93 -1.51
CA THR A 250 13.22 12.82 -2.96
C THR A 250 12.04 11.90 -3.24
N LYS A 251 10.83 12.36 -2.90
CA LYS A 251 9.62 11.88 -3.57
C LYS A 251 9.40 12.77 -4.78
N ASP A 252 9.25 12.16 -5.95
CA ASP A 252 8.87 12.88 -7.16
C ASP A 252 7.38 13.19 -7.12
N TYR A 253 7.01 14.24 -6.37
CA TYR A 253 5.62 14.68 -6.24
C TYR A 253 5.07 15.21 -7.56
N TYR A 254 5.95 15.65 -8.47
CA TYR A 254 5.57 16.02 -9.82
C TYR A 254 5.06 14.79 -10.57
N GLN A 255 5.88 13.74 -10.66
CA GLN A 255 5.51 12.50 -11.33
C GLN A 255 4.22 11.90 -10.73
N MET A 256 4.15 11.86 -9.39
CA MET A 256 2.95 11.41 -8.68
C MET A 256 1.73 12.27 -9.03
N GLY A 257 1.87 13.60 -9.05
CA GLY A 257 0.78 14.52 -9.39
C GLY A 257 0.28 14.35 -10.84
N VAL A 258 1.21 14.15 -11.79
CA VAL A 258 0.89 13.88 -13.19
C VAL A 258 0.13 12.55 -13.32
N GLU A 259 0.61 11.47 -12.71
CA GLU A 259 -0.06 10.16 -12.74
C GLU A 259 -1.48 10.21 -12.18
N ILE A 260 -1.69 10.95 -11.08
CA ILE A 260 -3.02 11.13 -10.48
C ILE A 260 -3.95 11.90 -11.42
N LEU A 261 -3.44 12.95 -12.06
CA LEU A 261 -4.21 13.77 -13.00
C LEU A 261 -4.59 12.98 -14.26
N GLU A 262 -3.66 12.17 -14.78
CA GLU A 262 -3.91 11.25 -15.90
C GLU A 262 -4.92 10.17 -15.53
N LEU A 263 -4.77 9.57 -14.35
CA LEU A 263 -5.71 8.58 -13.83
C LEU A 263 -7.11 9.18 -13.69
N ALA A 264 -7.25 10.38 -13.12
CA ALA A 264 -8.55 11.03 -12.96
C ALA A 264 -9.24 11.31 -14.31
N ASN A 265 -8.49 11.77 -15.31
CA ASN A 265 -9.04 12.08 -16.64
C ASN A 265 -9.34 10.84 -17.50
N SER A 266 -8.56 9.77 -17.35
CA SER A 266 -8.81 8.50 -18.04
C SER A 266 -9.82 7.60 -17.32
N ALA A 267 -9.99 7.76 -16.00
CA ALA A 267 -10.82 6.90 -15.15
C ALA A 267 -12.25 6.77 -15.64
N TYR A 268 -12.90 7.86 -16.05
CA TYR A 268 -14.27 7.78 -16.55
C TYR A 268 -14.38 6.91 -17.82
N GLY A 269 -13.48 7.14 -18.79
CA GLY A 269 -13.45 6.38 -20.03
C GLY A 269 -13.07 4.91 -19.84
N LEU A 270 -12.21 4.62 -18.86
CA LEU A 270 -11.88 3.25 -18.45
C LEU A 270 -13.08 2.61 -17.76
N TYR A 271 -13.71 3.27 -16.79
CA TYR A 271 -14.84 2.76 -16.02
C TYR A 271 -15.97 2.25 -16.94
N LEU A 272 -16.34 3.01 -17.96
CA LEU A 272 -17.41 2.65 -18.88
C LEU A 272 -17.15 1.38 -19.71
N ARG A 273 -15.89 1.05 -19.97
CA ARG A 273 -15.48 -0.06 -20.87
C ARG A 273 -15.09 -1.33 -20.13
N GLN A 274 -15.04 -1.27 -18.81
CA GLN A 274 -14.53 -2.35 -17.96
C GLN A 274 -15.65 -3.25 -17.43
N GLU A 275 -15.30 -4.51 -17.22
CA GLU A 275 -16.17 -5.48 -16.57
C GLU A 275 -16.39 -5.13 -15.09
N TRP A 276 -17.43 -5.71 -14.50
CA TRP A 276 -17.88 -5.44 -13.12
C TRP A 276 -16.76 -5.48 -12.07
N SER A 277 -15.89 -6.49 -12.13
CA SER A 277 -14.76 -6.65 -11.19
C SER A 277 -13.72 -5.54 -11.35
N GLU A 278 -13.43 -5.13 -12.58
CA GLU A 278 -12.46 -4.09 -12.90
C GLU A 278 -13.00 -2.69 -12.53
N LYS A 279 -14.31 -2.46 -12.74
CA LYS A 279 -15.00 -1.28 -12.22
C LYS A 279 -14.84 -1.13 -10.71
N ALA A 280 -15.02 -2.22 -9.95
CA ALA A 280 -14.84 -2.22 -8.50
C ALA A 280 -13.39 -1.92 -8.08
N LYS A 281 -12.39 -2.47 -8.79
CA LYS A 281 -10.97 -2.16 -8.56
C LYS A 281 -10.70 -0.67 -8.79
N LEU A 282 -11.21 -0.10 -9.87
CA LEU A 282 -11.06 1.32 -10.17
C LEU A 282 -11.72 2.21 -9.09
N ILE A 283 -12.95 1.88 -8.67
CA ILE A 283 -13.60 2.58 -7.55
C ILE A 283 -12.75 2.49 -6.29
N LYS A 284 -12.22 1.30 -5.97
CA LYS A 284 -11.38 1.09 -4.79
C LYS A 284 -10.05 1.85 -4.88
N ALA A 285 -9.53 2.10 -6.08
CA ALA A 285 -8.35 2.93 -6.28
C ALA A 285 -8.63 4.42 -6.01
N LEU A 286 -9.81 4.92 -6.40
CA LEU A 286 -10.17 6.34 -6.33
C LEU A 286 -10.84 6.73 -5.00
N LEU A 287 -11.67 5.86 -4.44
CA LEU A 287 -12.51 6.12 -3.27
C LEU A 287 -12.03 5.35 -2.05
N SER A 288 -12.04 6.01 -0.90
CA SER A 288 -11.73 5.41 0.40
C SER A 288 -12.95 4.69 0.98
N ASN A 289 -14.13 5.30 0.85
CA ASN A 289 -15.43 4.77 1.26
C ASN A 289 -16.52 5.43 0.41
N SER A 290 -17.71 4.85 0.38
CA SER A 290 -18.92 5.50 -0.15
C SER A 290 -20.11 5.21 0.77
N THR A 291 -21.01 6.18 0.92
CA THR A 291 -22.25 6.01 1.65
C THR A 291 -23.46 6.15 0.73
N PHE A 292 -24.41 5.23 0.85
CA PHE A 292 -25.65 5.27 0.08
C PHE A 292 -26.85 5.57 0.99
N THR A 293 -27.64 6.57 0.61
CA THR A 293 -28.83 7.01 1.34
C THR A 293 -29.97 7.24 0.37
N ARG A 294 -31.01 6.40 0.42
CA ARG A 294 -32.29 6.59 -0.29
C ARG A 294 -32.16 6.95 -1.79
N GLY A 295 -31.25 6.29 -2.51
CA GLY A 295 -31.05 6.52 -3.95
C GLY A 295 -29.89 7.44 -4.29
N THR A 296 -29.28 8.11 -3.30
CA THR A 296 -28.13 8.99 -3.51
C THR A 296 -26.85 8.35 -2.97
N LEU A 297 -25.77 8.46 -3.74
CA LEU A 297 -24.43 8.00 -3.37
C LEU A 297 -23.55 9.20 -2.99
N TYR A 298 -22.91 9.14 -1.84
CA TYR A 298 -21.97 10.14 -1.34
C TYR A 298 -20.58 9.50 -1.26
N PRO A 299 -19.66 9.84 -2.18
CA PRO A 299 -18.32 9.29 -2.19
C PRO A 299 -17.39 9.98 -1.19
N THR A 300 -16.37 9.27 -0.73
CA THR A 300 -15.23 9.84 -0.01
C THR A 300 -13.95 9.50 -0.77
N TYR A 301 -13.40 10.47 -1.50
CA TYR A 301 -12.19 10.29 -2.31
C TYR A 301 -10.96 9.98 -1.44
N LYS A 302 -10.04 9.16 -1.96
CA LYS A 302 -8.73 8.97 -1.34
C LYS A 302 -7.87 10.21 -1.50
N LYS A 303 -6.95 10.43 -0.57
CA LYS A 303 -5.89 11.43 -0.77
C LYS A 303 -4.86 10.89 -1.77
N PRO A 304 -4.38 11.71 -2.73
CA PRO A 304 -4.71 13.14 -2.93
C PRO A 304 -5.82 13.41 -3.97
N VAL A 305 -6.53 12.39 -4.47
CA VAL A 305 -7.65 12.54 -5.44
C VAL A 305 -8.75 13.48 -4.93
N ASP A 306 -8.93 13.59 -3.62
CA ASP A 306 -9.86 14.51 -2.99
C ASP A 306 -9.60 15.99 -3.32
N ILE A 307 -8.37 16.35 -3.66
CA ILE A 307 -8.00 17.72 -4.09
C ILE A 307 -8.67 18.04 -5.43
N LEU A 308 -8.60 17.12 -6.39
CA LEU A 308 -9.23 17.29 -7.71
C LEU A 308 -10.75 17.40 -7.58
N ALA A 309 -11.37 16.54 -6.76
CA ALA A 309 -12.81 16.59 -6.51
C ALA A 309 -13.27 17.95 -5.94
N LYS A 310 -12.54 18.48 -4.94
CA LYS A 310 -12.82 19.80 -4.36
C LYS A 310 -12.64 20.93 -5.39
N GLY A 311 -11.60 20.83 -6.24
CA GLY A 311 -11.35 21.78 -7.33
C GLY A 311 -12.53 21.86 -8.30
N VAL A 312 -13.01 20.71 -8.79
CA VAL A 312 -14.14 20.64 -9.72
C VAL A 312 -15.46 21.13 -9.10
N ASP A 313 -15.67 20.91 -7.80
CA ASP A 313 -16.88 21.39 -7.11
C ASP A 313 -16.87 22.90 -6.84
N SER A 314 -15.69 23.53 -6.76
CA SER A 314 -15.53 24.96 -6.43
C SER A 314 -15.90 25.95 -7.55
N LYS A 315 -16.49 25.50 -8.68
CA LYS A 315 -16.74 26.26 -9.93
C LYS A 315 -15.50 26.87 -10.60
N LEU A 316 -14.37 27.03 -9.89
CA LEU A 316 -13.11 27.54 -10.41
C LEU A 316 -12.53 26.67 -11.55
N TRP A 317 -12.92 25.39 -11.61
CA TRP A 317 -12.36 24.40 -12.56
C TRP A 317 -13.37 23.97 -13.63
N ARG A 318 -14.55 24.61 -13.65
CA ARG A 318 -15.58 24.43 -14.67
C ARG A 318 -15.55 25.66 -15.58
N GLY A 319 -14.46 25.80 -16.33
CA GLY A 319 -14.45 26.69 -17.49
C GLY A 319 -15.51 26.24 -18.49
#